data_AF-A0A2R7L7Y1-F1
#
_entry.id   AF-A0A2R7L7Y1-F1
#
_cell.length_a   1.000
_cell.length_b   1.000
_cell.length_c   1.000
_cell.angle_alpha   90.00
_cell.angle_beta   90.00
_cell.angle_gamma   90.00
#
_symmetry.space_group_name_H-M   'P 1'
#
loop_
_entity.id
_entity.type
_entity.pdbx_description
1 polymer ?
#
loop_
_entity_poly.entity_id
_entity_poly.type
_entity_poly.pdbx_seq_one_letter_code
_entity_poly.pdbx_strand_id
1 'polypeptide(L)'
;MTAEQIATAVQALHEQAGEHEGLKPGLITVHADNWVAMSPRLPALCTIPALGIRHRGIRVIVSRQEDNRVLTRDEAGQRGEPFLDLEPPTA
;
A
#
# COMPACT_ATOMS: atom_id res chain seq x y z
N MET A 1 4.51 -11.04 3.83
CA MET A 1 5.39 -9.88 4.08
C MET A 1 5.12 -9.31 5.46
N THR A 2 6.16 -8.91 6.19
CA THR A 2 6.06 -8.09 7.42
C THR A 2 5.79 -6.62 7.06
N ALA A 3 5.49 -5.79 8.07
CA ALA A 3 5.32 -4.35 7.88
C ALA A 3 6.57 -3.67 7.26
N GLU A 4 7.75 -4.00 7.77
CA GLU A 4 9.03 -3.49 7.26
C GLU A 4 9.25 -3.94 5.81
N GLN A 5 8.97 -5.20 5.49
CA GLN A 5 9.08 -5.70 4.11
C GLN A 5 8.11 -4.99 3.17
N ILE A 6 6.91 -4.64 3.62
CA ILE A 6 5.96 -3.84 2.83
C ILE A 6 6.53 -2.44 2.60
N ALA A 7 7.04 -1.76 3.64
CA ALA A 7 7.63 -0.43 3.49
C ALA A 7 8.83 -0.44 2.53
N THR A 8 9.71 -1.44 2.64
CA THR A 8 10.84 -1.63 1.72
C THR A 8 10.36 -1.89 0.28
N ALA A 9 9.34 -2.73 0.09
CA ALA A 9 8.81 -3.03 -1.24
C ALA A 9 8.11 -1.83 -1.89
N VAL A 10 7.38 -1.03 -1.11
CA VAL A 10 6.81 0.25 -1.58
C VAL A 10 7.91 1.17 -2.09
N GLN A 11 8.98 1.34 -1.31
CA GLN A 11 10.10 2.19 -1.69
C GLN A 11 10.81 1.66 -2.95
N ALA A 12 11.10 0.36 -3.00
CA ALA A 12 11.76 -0.27 -4.14
C ALA A 12 10.95 -0.14 -5.44
N LEU A 13 9.63 -0.38 -5.40
CA LEU A 13 8.76 -0.21 -6.56
C LEU A 13 8.70 1.25 -7.02
N HIS A 14 8.67 2.20 -6.09
CA HIS A 14 8.68 3.62 -6.44
C HIS A 14 9.98 4.03 -7.15
N GLU A 15 11.13 3.58 -6.65
CA GLU A 15 12.44 3.84 -7.26
C GLU A 15 12.59 3.16 -8.63
N GLN A 16 12.12 1.93 -8.77
CA GLN A 16 12.19 1.17 -10.02
C GLN A 16 11.26 1.70 -11.11
N ALA A 17 10.10 2.25 -10.72
CA ALA A 17 9.11 2.75 -11.67
C ALA A 17 9.60 3.95 -12.49
N GLY A 18 10.46 4.80 -11.91
CA GLY A 18 10.87 6.06 -12.54
C GLY A 18 9.66 6.90 -12.96
N GLU A 19 9.59 7.26 -14.24
CA GLU A 19 8.47 8.01 -14.83
C GLU A 19 7.27 7.13 -15.23
N HIS A 20 7.38 5.80 -15.17
CA HIS A 20 6.31 4.90 -15.56
C HIS A 20 5.24 4.79 -14.47
N GLU A 21 4.17 5.59 -14.58
CA GLU A 21 3.06 5.63 -13.61
C GLU A 21 2.47 4.25 -13.28
N GLY A 22 2.30 3.37 -14.28
CA GLY A 22 1.72 2.04 -14.09
C GLY A 22 2.55 1.11 -13.18
N LEU A 23 3.88 1.31 -13.15
CA LEU A 23 4.80 0.53 -12.33
C LEU A 23 4.95 1.07 -10.90
N LYS A 24 4.44 2.28 -10.62
CA LYS A 24 4.46 2.84 -9.26
C LYS A 24 3.62 1.97 -8.30
N PRO A 25 3.88 2.00 -6.99
CA PRO A 25 3.03 1.34 -6.01
C PRO A 25 1.57 1.81 -6.12
N GLY A 26 0.64 0.85 -6.14
CA GLY A 26 -0.77 1.11 -6.35
C GLY A 26 -1.70 0.59 -5.27
N LEU A 27 -1.36 -0.56 -4.66
CA LEU A 27 -2.20 -1.18 -3.64
C LEU A 27 -1.36 -2.03 -2.70
N ILE A 28 -1.65 -1.92 -1.40
CA ILE A 28 -1.16 -2.86 -0.39
C ILE A 28 -2.31 -3.78 -0.02
N THR A 29 -2.10 -5.08 -0.15
CA THR A 29 -3.05 -6.09 0.30
C THR A 29 -2.50 -6.75 1.55
N VAL A 30 -3.35 -7.01 2.55
CA VAL A 30 -2.95 -7.63 3.82
C VAL A 30 -3.99 -8.67 4.22
N HIS A 31 -3.51 -9.86 4.58
CA HIS A 31 -4.37 -10.88 5.18
C HIS A 31 -4.92 -10.38 6.52
N ALA A 32 -6.22 -10.56 6.77
CA ALA A 32 -6.88 -10.03 7.97
C ALA A 32 -6.20 -10.44 9.29
N ASP A 33 -5.73 -11.69 9.39
CA ASP A 33 -5.08 -12.20 10.61
C ASP A 33 -3.71 -11.57 10.86
N ASN A 34 -3.08 -10.98 9.84
CA ASN A 34 -1.80 -10.29 9.97
C ASN A 34 -1.95 -8.80 10.29
N TRP A 35 -3.11 -8.21 9.96
CA TRP A 35 -3.31 -6.76 10.01
C TRP A 35 -3.08 -6.18 11.40
N VAL A 36 -3.65 -6.79 12.45
CA VAL A 36 -3.55 -6.27 13.83
C VAL A 36 -2.11 -6.22 14.33
N ALA A 37 -1.29 -7.21 13.97
CA ALA A 37 0.13 -7.23 14.34
C ALA A 37 0.98 -6.26 13.49
N MET A 38 0.53 -5.93 12.28
CA MET A 38 1.26 -5.10 11.33
C MET A 38 0.94 -3.61 11.47
N SER A 39 -0.31 -3.24 11.76
CA SER A 39 -0.76 -1.85 11.72
C SER A 39 0.03 -0.88 12.63
N PRO A 40 0.56 -1.26 13.81
CA PRO A 40 1.39 -0.36 14.61
C PRO A 40 2.76 -0.07 13.97
N ARG A 41 3.23 -0.96 13.09
CA ARG A 41 4.53 -0.86 12.39
C ARG A 41 4.40 -0.43 10.93
N LEU A 42 3.16 -0.33 10.44
CA LEU A 42 2.82 0.17 9.11
C LEU A 42 1.84 1.34 9.29
N PRO A 43 2.34 2.55 9.65
CA PRO A 43 1.49 3.69 9.94
C PRO A 43 0.52 3.94 8.79
N ALA A 44 -0.77 3.88 9.09
CA ALA A 44 -1.83 4.05 8.11
C ALA A 44 -2.88 5.02 8.63
N LEU A 45 -3.44 5.81 7.71
CA LEU A 45 -4.43 6.84 7.97
C LEU A 45 -5.71 6.53 7.19
N CYS A 46 -6.84 6.88 7.76
CA CYS A 46 -8.13 6.89 7.08
C CYS A 46 -8.74 8.28 7.30
N THR A 47 -8.42 9.21 6.41
CA THR A 47 -8.81 10.62 6.55
C THR A 47 -10.29 10.84 6.27
N ILE A 48 -10.81 10.21 5.21
CA ILE A 48 -12.24 10.17 4.88
C ILE A 48 -12.65 8.76 4.44
N PRO A 49 -13.89 8.32 4.73
CA PRO A 49 -14.34 6.97 4.40
C PRO A 49 -14.19 6.60 2.91
N ALA A 50 -14.37 7.57 2.01
CA ALA A 50 -14.24 7.35 0.57
C ALA A 50 -12.82 6.96 0.11
N LEU A 51 -11.78 7.36 0.86
CA LEU A 51 -10.38 7.05 0.53
C LEU A 51 -9.89 5.74 1.15
N GLY A 52 -10.60 5.22 2.17
CA GLY A 52 -10.23 4.04 2.92
C GLY A 52 -8.93 4.20 3.72
N ILE A 53 -8.39 3.06 4.18
CA ILE A 53 -7.11 3.01 4.89
C ILE A 53 -5.97 3.20 3.89
N ARG A 54 -5.01 4.07 4.22
CA ARG A 54 -3.86 4.38 3.36
C ARG A 54 -2.55 4.42 4.14
N HIS A 55 -1.51 3.86 3.55
CA HIS A 55 -0.12 4.00 4.01
C HIS A 55 0.64 4.83 2.97
N ARG A 56 1.15 6.00 3.36
CA ARG A 56 1.87 6.93 2.48
C ARG A 56 1.09 7.27 1.19
N GLY A 57 -0.22 7.49 1.30
CA GLY A 57 -1.10 7.70 0.15
C GLY A 57 -1.51 6.42 -0.62
N ILE A 58 -0.89 5.26 -0.39
CA ILE A 58 -1.25 3.98 -1.04
C ILE A 58 -2.40 3.31 -0.30
N ARG A 59 -3.43 2.89 -1.02
CA ARG A 59 -4.58 2.18 -0.44
C ARG A 59 -4.15 0.86 0.20
N VAL A 60 -4.75 0.54 1.34
CA VAL A 60 -4.59 -0.74 2.04
C VAL A 60 -5.92 -1.46 2.02
N ILE A 61 -5.94 -2.67 1.47
CA ILE A 61 -7.08 -3.59 1.54
C ILE A 61 -6.74 -4.72 2.50
N VAL A 62 -7.61 -4.92 3.49
CA VAL A 62 -7.49 -5.98 4.48
C VAL A 62 -8.62 -6.98 4.26
N SER A 63 -8.29 -8.24 3.97
CA SER A 63 -9.27 -9.30 3.76
C SER A 63 -8.63 -10.67 3.98
N ARG A 64 -9.44 -11.69 4.30
CA ARG A 64 -8.96 -13.09 4.39
C ARG A 64 -8.67 -13.72 3.03
N GLN A 65 -9.10 -13.08 1.94
CA GLN A 65 -8.84 -13.56 0.57
C GLN A 65 -7.53 -13.02 0.00
N GLU A 66 -6.82 -12.17 0.75
CA GLU A 66 -5.63 -11.48 0.28
C GLU A 66 -4.38 -12.03 0.97
N ASP A 67 -3.29 -12.09 0.22
CA ASP A 67 -1.96 -12.24 0.77
C ASP A 67 -1.36 -10.87 1.10
N ASN A 68 -0.36 -10.86 2.00
CA ASN A 68 0.42 -9.66 2.29
C ASN A 68 1.33 -9.31 1.10
N ARG A 69 0.95 -8.32 0.28
CA ARG A 69 1.65 -7.92 -0.94
C ARG A 69 1.61 -6.41 -1.16
N VAL A 70 2.55 -5.93 -1.98
CA VAL A 70 2.50 -4.61 -2.61
C VAL A 70 2.34 -4.84 -4.10
N LEU A 71 1.33 -4.23 -4.70
CA LEU A 71 1.02 -4.32 -6.12
C LEU A 71 1.32 -2.99 -6.80
N THR A 72 1.76 -3.05 -8.06
CA THR A 72 1.87 -1.85 -8.90
C THR A 72 0.49 -1.27 -9.22
N ARG A 73 0.43 -0.06 -9.77
CA ARG A 73 -0.85 0.54 -10.22
C ARG A 73 -1.51 -0.30 -11.31
N ASP A 74 -0.72 -0.85 -12.23
CA ASP A 74 -1.22 -1.74 -13.30
C ASP A 74 -1.81 -3.04 -12.73
N GLU A 75 -1.13 -3.66 -11.77
CA GLU A 75 -1.63 -4.88 -11.10
C GLU A 75 -2.86 -4.61 -10.23
N ALA A 76 -2.90 -3.44 -9.58
CA ALA A 76 -3.99 -3.05 -8.70
C ALA A 76 -5.27 -2.71 -9.48
N GLY A 77 -5.13 -2.14 -10.67
CA GLY A 77 -6.24 -1.58 -11.45
C GLY A 77 -7.13 -0.68 -10.60
N GLN A 78 -8.44 -0.77 -10.81
CA GLN A 78 -9.43 0.06 -10.10
C GLN A 78 -9.47 -0.19 -8.58
N ARG A 79 -8.93 -1.31 -8.08
CA ARG A 79 -8.95 -1.61 -6.63
C ARG A 79 -8.03 -0.67 -5.85
N GLY A 80 -6.97 -0.17 -6.47
CA GLY A 80 -6.04 0.78 -5.86
C GLY A 80 -6.52 2.22 -5.91
N GLU A 81 -7.57 2.52 -6.69
CA GLU A 81 -8.04 3.89 -6.90
C GLU A 81 -8.67 4.52 -5.63
N PRO A 82 -8.61 5.87 -5.51
CA PRO A 82 -7.78 6.76 -6.32
C PRO A 82 -6.28 6.58 -6.04
N PHE A 83 -5.46 6.61 -7.09
CA PHE A 83 -4.01 6.64 -6.96
C PHE A 83 -3.56 8.04 -6.56
N LEU A 84 -2.81 8.12 -5.47
CA LEU A 84 -2.25 9.36 -4.95
C LEU A 84 -0.73 9.35 -5.13
N ASP A 85 -0.13 10.53 -5.03
CA ASP A 85 1.32 10.63 -4.95
C ASP A 85 1.82 9.98 -3.66
N LEU A 86 2.99 9.34 -3.77
CA LEU A 86 3.62 8.67 -2.64
C LEU A 86 4.09 9.72 -1.64
N GLU A 87 3.52 9.68 -0.44
CA GLU A 87 3.94 10.57 0.64
C GLU A 87 5.34 10.17 1.17
N PRO A 88 6.12 11.09 1.75
CA PRO A 88 7.39 10.74 2.37
C PRO A 88 7.21 9.73 3.52
N PRO A 89 8.25 8.96 3.88
CA PRO A 89 8.20 8.11 5.05
C PRO A 89 7.91 8.93 6.30
N THR A 90 7.03 8.44 7.17
CA THR A 90 6.83 9.03 8.49
C THR A 90 8.05 8.73 9.35
N ALA A 91 8.62 9.76 9.99
CA ALA A 91 9.81 9.65 10.85
C ALA A 91 9.53 8.85 12.13
#